data_AF-A0AAV9GAM7-F1
#
_entry.id   AF-A0AAV9GAM7-F1
#
_cell.length_a   1.000
_cell.length_b   1.000
_cell.length_c   1.000
_cell.angle_alpha   90.00
_cell.angle_beta   90.00
_cell.angle_gamma   90.00
#
_symmetry.space_group_name_H-M   'P 1'
#
loop_
_entity.id
_entity.type
_entity.pdbx_description
1 polymer ?
#
loop_
_entity_poly.entity_id
_entity_poly.type
_entity_poly.pdbx_seq_one_letter_code
_entity_poly.pdbx_strand_id
1 'polypeptide(L)'
;MTNQPPSTTPLPDNNGIIWTTRKTKDGKDFLHGWKRPVEGTDLGLAQGVQREDNPVDPEADNRENDDLPVVGDEKWIATDPAVQDQGISRYALYFNGHPNVYSYTLDFTNTKGWSFSFIDESGDKYGVTTIQNGDHYLKYNSTAPTIKFVQREP
;
A
#
# COMPACT_ATOMS: atom_id res chain seq x y z
N MET A 1 11.06 -34.15 17.65
CA MET A 1 11.79 -32.89 17.45
C MET A 1 11.18 -32.22 16.22
N THR A 2 10.35 -31.20 16.42
CA THR A 2 9.69 -30.46 15.33
C THR A 2 10.65 -29.42 14.79
N ASN A 3 11.12 -29.63 13.56
CA ASN A 3 11.91 -28.66 12.81
C ASN A 3 11.03 -27.47 12.45
N GLN A 4 11.06 -26.42 13.25
CA GLN A 4 10.53 -25.11 12.88
C GLN A 4 11.48 -24.52 11.82
N PRO A 5 11.01 -24.19 10.60
CA PRO A 5 11.88 -23.54 9.62
C PRO A 5 12.36 -22.20 10.17
N PRO A 6 13.61 -21.78 9.88
CA PRO A 6 14.12 -20.50 10.34
C PRO A 6 13.21 -19.39 9.79
N SER A 7 12.53 -18.68 10.70
CA SER A 7 11.82 -17.45 10.37
C SER A 7 12.85 -16.36 10.12
N THR A 8 13.42 -16.32 8.92
CA THR A 8 14.26 -15.20 8.50
C THR A 8 13.34 -14.01 8.26
N THR A 9 13.15 -13.19 9.29
CA THR A 9 12.52 -11.89 9.11
C THR A 9 13.34 -11.11 8.07
N PRO A 10 12.71 -10.59 6.99
CA PRO A 10 13.44 -9.84 5.98
C PRO A 10 14.19 -8.67 6.63
N LEU A 11 15.47 -8.52 6.26
CA LEU A 11 16.31 -7.41 6.73
C LEU A 11 15.85 -6.11 6.06
N PRO A 12 15.85 -4.97 6.78
CA PRO A 12 15.59 -3.69 6.17
C PRO A 12 16.67 -3.32 5.14
N ASP A 13 16.29 -2.58 4.10
CA ASP A 13 17.23 -2.00 3.14
C ASP A 13 17.96 -0.77 3.72
N ASN A 14 18.78 -0.11 2.89
CA ASN A 14 19.53 1.10 3.27
C ASN A 14 18.64 2.28 3.71
N ASN A 15 17.34 2.22 3.42
CA ASN A 15 16.34 3.22 3.80
C ASN A 15 15.53 2.80 5.03
N GLY A 16 15.87 1.67 5.66
CA GLY A 16 15.13 1.12 6.81
C GLY A 16 13.82 0.42 6.42
N ILE A 17 13.60 0.15 5.12
CA ILE A 17 12.37 -0.45 4.61
C ILE A 17 12.51 -1.97 4.58
N ILE A 18 11.57 -2.66 5.22
CA ILE A 18 11.47 -4.11 5.16
C ILE A 18 10.62 -4.49 3.96
N TRP A 19 11.22 -5.15 2.97
CA TRP A 19 10.54 -5.57 1.75
C TRP A 19 10.04 -7.01 1.84
N THR A 20 8.83 -7.25 1.33
CA THR A 20 8.23 -8.57 1.15
C THR A 20 7.76 -8.74 -0.28
N THR A 21 8.20 -9.82 -0.95
CA THR A 21 7.72 -10.18 -2.29
C THR A 21 6.34 -10.82 -2.20
N ARG A 22 5.44 -10.39 -3.08
CA ARG A 22 4.08 -10.94 -3.25
C ARG A 22 3.76 -11.11 -4.73
N LYS A 23 2.67 -11.84 -4.99
CA LYS A 23 2.16 -12.07 -6.35
C LYS A 23 0.80 -11.44 -6.53
N THR A 24 0.58 -10.79 -7.67
CA THR A 24 -0.75 -10.39 -8.12
C THR A 24 -1.61 -11.63 -8.38
N LYS A 25 -2.92 -11.44 -8.58
CA LYS A 25 -3.83 -12.54 -8.93
C LYS A 25 -3.38 -13.30 -10.19
N ASP A 26 -2.77 -12.59 -11.14
CA ASP A 26 -2.29 -13.13 -12.41
C ASP A 26 -0.83 -13.62 -12.34
N GLY A 27 -0.23 -13.68 -11.14
CA GLY A 27 1.06 -14.31 -10.89
C GLY A 27 2.30 -13.41 -11.05
N LYS A 28 2.12 -12.12 -11.37
CA LYS A 28 3.21 -11.13 -11.48
C LYS A 28 3.75 -10.79 -10.09
N ASP A 29 5.07 -10.69 -9.95
CA ASP A 29 5.68 -10.30 -8.68
C ASP A 29 5.56 -8.79 -8.44
N PHE A 30 5.34 -8.42 -7.18
CA PHE A 30 5.45 -7.05 -6.67
C PHE A 30 6.10 -7.05 -5.28
N LEU A 31 6.69 -5.92 -4.90
CA LEU A 31 7.25 -5.73 -3.56
C LEU A 31 6.34 -4.83 -2.74
N HIS A 32 6.06 -5.22 -1.51
CA HIS A 32 5.46 -4.36 -0.50
C HIS A 32 6.48 -4.11 0.62
N GLY A 33 6.64 -2.85 1.02
CA GLY A 33 7.55 -2.43 2.07
C GLY A 33 6.92 -1.54 3.12
N TRP A 34 7.48 -1.56 4.33
CA TRP A 34 7.17 -0.64 5.42
C TRP A 34 8.43 -0.36 6.24
N LYS A 35 8.50 0.80 6.89
CA LYS A 35 9.59 1.12 7.83
C LYS A 35 9.18 0.68 9.24
N ARG A 36 10.08 0.02 9.98
CA ARG A 36 9.89 -0.12 11.43
C ARG A 36 10.08 1.24 12.09
N PRO A 37 9.22 1.64 13.03
CA PRO A 37 9.56 2.74 13.92
C PRO A 37 10.84 2.36 14.68
N VAL A 38 11.79 3.28 14.74
CA VAL A 38 13.00 3.13 15.55
C VAL A 38 12.55 3.11 17.02
N GLU A 39 13.05 2.19 17.84
CA GLU A 39 12.73 2.18 19.27
C GLU A 39 13.00 3.57 19.87
N GLY A 40 11.94 4.24 20.34
CA GLY A 40 12.03 5.56 20.97
C GLY A 40 11.40 6.74 20.20
N THR A 41 10.94 6.57 18.96
CA THR A 41 10.00 7.53 18.36
C THR A 41 8.57 7.12 18.71
N ASP A 42 7.99 7.83 19.67
CA ASP A 42 6.58 7.77 20.05
C ASP A 42 5.72 8.27 18.88
N LEU A 43 5.53 7.42 17.87
CA LEU A 43 4.42 7.53 16.94
C LEU A 43 3.20 6.97 17.67
N GLY A 44 2.59 7.84 18.48
CA GLY A 44 1.37 7.65 19.24
C GLY A 44 0.79 6.25 19.16
N LEU A 45 1.14 5.44 20.16
CA LEU A 45 0.44 4.20 20.48
C LEU A 45 -1.05 4.41 20.25
N ALA A 46 -1.62 3.60 19.37
CA ALA A 46 -3.03 3.60 19.04
C ALA A 46 -3.87 3.78 20.31
N GLN A 47 -4.44 4.98 20.50
CA GLN A 47 -5.61 5.07 21.36
C GLN A 47 -6.66 4.21 20.70
N GLY A 48 -7.04 3.12 21.38
CA GLY A 48 -7.98 2.15 20.87
C GLY A 48 -9.26 2.85 20.42
N VAL A 49 -9.40 3.04 19.11
CA VAL A 49 -10.67 3.45 18.53
C VAL A 49 -11.57 2.23 18.67
N GLN A 50 -12.60 2.39 19.50
CA GLN A 50 -13.62 1.38 19.69
C GLN A 50 -14.20 0.98 18.34
N ARG A 51 -14.44 -0.32 18.18
CA ARG A 51 -15.22 -0.86 17.06
C ARG A 51 -16.61 -0.25 17.13
N GLU A 52 -16.85 0.80 16.36
CA GLU A 52 -18.20 1.16 15.99
C GLU A 52 -18.57 0.29 14.79
N ASP A 53 -19.29 -0.79 15.09
CA ASP A 53 -19.98 -1.65 14.13
C ASP A 53 -20.98 -0.79 13.34
N ASN A 54 -20.50 -0.13 12.29
CA ASN A 54 -21.38 0.48 11.31
C ASN A 54 -21.72 -0.57 10.25
N PRO A 55 -23.02 -0.81 9.97
CA PRO A 55 -23.44 -1.78 8.98
C PRO A 55 -22.89 -1.38 7.60
N VAL A 56 -22.21 -2.32 6.96
CA VAL A 56 -21.74 -2.21 5.58
C VAL A 56 -22.96 -2.05 4.69
N ASP A 57 -23.14 -0.86 4.13
CA ASP A 57 -24.13 -0.58 3.09
C ASP A 57 -23.75 -1.36 1.82
N PRO A 58 -24.59 -2.31 1.35
CA PRO A 58 -24.30 -3.13 0.19
C PRO A 58 -24.36 -2.37 -1.16
N GLU A 59 -24.61 -1.05 -1.19
CA GLU A 59 -24.68 -0.27 -2.44
C GLU A 59 -23.41 0.54 -2.79
N ALA A 60 -22.25 0.28 -2.17
CA ALA A 60 -21.00 1.00 -2.46
C ALA A 60 -20.25 0.57 -3.75
N ASP A 61 -20.95 0.07 -4.78
CA ASP A 61 -20.34 -0.55 -5.98
C ASP A 61 -20.15 0.39 -7.19
N ASN A 62 -20.34 1.71 -7.07
CA ASN A 62 -20.20 2.61 -8.25
C ASN A 62 -19.75 4.04 -7.93
N ARG A 63 -18.82 4.23 -6.99
CA ARG A 63 -18.13 5.54 -6.89
C ARG A 63 -16.88 5.49 -7.75
N GLU A 64 -16.92 6.23 -8.86
CA GLU A 64 -15.73 6.59 -9.64
C GLU A 64 -14.71 7.16 -8.65
N ASN A 65 -13.70 6.37 -8.29
CA ASN A 65 -12.56 6.89 -7.55
C ASN A 65 -11.74 7.69 -8.57
N ASP A 66 -11.45 8.95 -8.25
CA ASP A 66 -10.53 9.76 -9.04
C ASP A 66 -9.18 9.04 -9.14
N ASP A 67 -8.64 9.00 -10.34
CA ASP A 67 -7.39 8.31 -10.66
C ASP A 67 -6.24 8.85 -9.81
N LEU A 68 -5.31 7.97 -9.42
CA LEU A 68 -4.00 8.36 -8.91
C LEU A 68 -3.00 8.35 -10.08
N PRO A 69 -2.83 9.46 -10.82
CA PRO A 69 -1.89 9.51 -11.94
C PRO A 69 -0.44 9.35 -11.48
N VAL A 70 0.39 8.87 -12.41
CA VAL A 70 1.85 8.96 -12.26
C VAL A 70 2.26 10.43 -12.26
N VAL A 71 2.89 10.88 -11.19
CA VAL A 71 3.29 12.28 -11.00
C VAL A 71 4.68 12.54 -11.63
N GLY A 72 5.42 11.48 -11.97
CA GLY A 72 6.72 11.56 -12.64
C GLY A 72 7.86 12.02 -11.74
N ASP A 73 7.55 12.67 -10.61
CA ASP A 73 8.44 12.98 -9.50
C ASP A 73 8.01 12.23 -8.21
N GLU A 74 8.94 12.10 -7.24
CA GLU A 74 8.68 11.47 -5.92
C GLU A 74 7.85 12.37 -4.99
N LYS A 75 7.00 13.23 -5.56
CA LYS A 75 6.29 14.26 -4.82
C LYS A 75 5.03 13.70 -4.19
N TRP A 76 4.93 13.85 -2.86
CA TRP A 76 3.73 13.54 -2.12
C TRP A 76 2.60 14.51 -2.44
N ILE A 77 1.46 13.97 -2.83
CA ILE A 77 0.22 14.70 -3.05
C ILE A 77 -0.90 14.11 -2.19
N ALA A 78 -1.79 14.98 -1.72
CA ALA A 78 -2.96 14.56 -0.97
C ALA A 78 -3.91 13.79 -1.90
N THR A 79 -4.54 12.75 -1.37
CA THR A 79 -5.59 12.02 -2.08
C THR A 79 -6.92 12.76 -1.98
N ASP A 80 -7.83 12.49 -2.92
CA ASP A 80 -9.18 13.03 -2.87
C ASP A 80 -10.01 12.42 -1.73
N PRO A 81 -11.09 13.10 -1.27
CA PRO A 81 -11.87 12.66 -0.11
C PRO A 81 -12.36 11.21 -0.18
N ALA A 82 -12.75 10.71 -1.36
CA ALA A 82 -13.19 9.32 -1.54
C ALA A 82 -12.10 8.30 -1.17
N VAL A 83 -10.83 8.60 -1.51
CA VAL A 83 -9.68 7.75 -1.20
C VAL A 83 -9.23 7.94 0.26
N GLN A 84 -9.38 9.16 0.81
CA GLN A 84 -9.20 9.42 2.25
C GLN A 84 -10.19 8.63 3.10
N ASP A 85 -11.42 8.47 2.64
CA ASP A 85 -12.44 7.67 3.30
C ASP A 85 -12.10 6.18 3.31
N GLN A 86 -11.37 5.69 2.30
CA GLN A 86 -10.79 4.34 2.32
C GLN A 86 -9.63 4.22 3.32
N GLY A 87 -9.04 5.35 3.73
CA GLY A 87 -7.99 5.41 4.73
C GLY A 87 -6.61 5.73 4.17
N ILE A 88 -6.49 6.20 2.93
CA ILE A 88 -5.23 6.64 2.33
C ILE A 88 -5.24 8.16 2.23
N SER A 89 -4.30 8.85 2.88
CA SER A 89 -4.31 10.32 3.02
C SER A 89 -3.46 11.07 1.99
N ARG A 90 -2.41 10.43 1.50
CA ARG A 90 -1.49 10.99 0.50
C ARG A 90 -0.74 9.86 -0.19
N TYR A 91 -0.22 10.16 -1.36
CA TYR A 91 0.59 9.23 -2.13
C TYR A 91 1.67 9.94 -2.96
N ALA A 92 2.65 9.18 -3.43
CA ALA A 92 3.56 9.57 -4.50
C ALA A 92 3.68 8.37 -5.46
N LEU A 93 3.38 8.56 -6.74
CA LEU A 93 3.48 7.52 -7.76
C LEU A 93 4.45 7.94 -8.87
N TYR A 94 5.51 7.19 -9.04
CA TYR A 94 6.61 7.58 -9.93
C TYR A 94 7.32 6.39 -10.56
N PHE A 95 8.01 6.67 -11.68
CA PHE A 95 8.92 5.73 -12.32
C PHE A 95 10.24 5.70 -11.56
N ASN A 96 10.71 4.51 -11.17
CA ASN A 96 11.87 4.37 -10.30
C ASN A 96 13.23 4.28 -11.04
N GLY A 97 13.25 4.52 -12.36
CA GLY A 97 14.46 4.45 -13.17
C GLY A 97 14.84 3.05 -13.66
N HIS A 98 14.11 1.99 -13.29
CA HIS A 98 14.43 0.60 -13.62
C HIS A 98 13.38 -0.03 -14.55
N PRO A 99 13.54 0.01 -15.88
CA PRO A 99 12.47 -0.33 -16.82
C PRO A 99 12.04 -1.81 -16.85
N ASN A 100 12.82 -2.71 -16.25
CA ASN A 100 12.60 -4.16 -16.37
C ASN A 100 12.19 -4.85 -15.06
N VAL A 101 12.42 -4.21 -13.92
CA VAL A 101 12.18 -4.82 -12.60
C VAL A 101 11.61 -3.77 -11.67
N TYR A 102 10.33 -3.93 -11.35
CA TYR A 102 9.56 -3.03 -10.52
C TYR A 102 9.63 -1.57 -10.98
N SER A 103 9.38 -1.30 -12.26
CA SER A 103 9.50 0.01 -12.91
C SER A 103 8.80 1.17 -12.21
N TYR A 104 7.78 0.89 -11.39
CA TYR A 104 6.99 1.90 -10.70
C TYR A 104 7.02 1.70 -9.20
N THR A 105 6.99 2.82 -8.47
CA THR A 105 6.87 2.86 -7.02
C THR A 105 5.67 3.73 -6.66
N LEU A 106 4.77 3.16 -5.85
CA LEU A 106 3.69 3.85 -5.15
C LEU A 106 4.05 3.91 -3.67
N ASP A 107 4.34 5.12 -3.20
CA ASP A 107 4.42 5.42 -1.79
C ASP A 107 3.05 5.94 -1.34
N PHE A 108 2.57 5.50 -0.18
CA PHE A 108 1.27 5.93 0.34
C PHE A 108 1.25 6.00 1.86
N THR A 109 0.38 6.84 2.42
CA THR A 109 0.17 6.93 3.87
C THR A 109 -1.24 6.45 4.25
N ASN A 110 -1.36 5.38 5.03
CA ASN A 110 -2.65 4.96 5.58
C ASN A 110 -2.91 5.54 6.99
N THR A 111 -4.16 5.90 7.26
CA THR A 111 -4.64 6.44 8.54
C THR A 111 -5.58 5.49 9.29
N LYS A 112 -6.08 4.47 8.59
CA LYS A 112 -6.95 3.40 9.12
C LYS A 112 -6.92 2.19 8.19
N GLY A 113 -7.35 1.02 8.66
CA GLY A 113 -7.40 -0.20 7.85
C GLY A 113 -6.08 -0.95 7.78
N TRP A 114 -6.18 -2.27 7.62
CA TRP A 114 -5.05 -3.21 7.70
C TRP A 114 -4.72 -3.87 6.37
N SER A 115 -5.58 -3.71 5.37
CA SER A 115 -5.42 -4.30 4.05
C SER A 115 -6.01 -3.38 2.99
N PHE A 116 -5.30 -3.25 1.88
CA PHE A 116 -5.67 -2.42 0.75
C PHE A 116 -5.40 -3.14 -0.55
N SER A 117 -6.19 -2.79 -1.55
CA SER A 117 -6.03 -3.22 -2.92
C SER A 117 -5.90 -2.02 -3.83
N PHE A 118 -4.83 -2.01 -4.63
CA PHE A 118 -4.59 -1.02 -5.66
C PHE A 118 -4.76 -1.70 -7.02
N ILE A 119 -5.56 -1.11 -7.91
CA ILE A 119 -5.79 -1.62 -9.26
C ILE A 119 -5.29 -0.57 -10.25
N ASP A 120 -4.37 -0.95 -11.12
CA ASP A 120 -3.86 -0.06 -12.15
C ASP A 120 -4.75 -0.01 -13.40
N GLU A 121 -4.42 0.87 -14.34
CA GLU A 121 -5.13 1.04 -15.61
C GLU A 121 -5.00 -0.19 -16.53
N SER A 122 -3.99 -1.03 -16.33
CA SER A 122 -3.86 -2.30 -17.04
C SER A 122 -4.75 -3.41 -16.46
N GLY A 123 -5.33 -3.17 -15.28
CA GLY A 123 -6.19 -4.10 -14.54
C GLY A 123 -5.44 -4.98 -13.53
N ASP A 124 -4.14 -4.76 -13.32
CA ASP A 124 -3.36 -5.53 -12.35
C ASP A 124 -3.76 -5.11 -10.92
N LYS A 125 -4.05 -6.10 -10.06
CA LYS A 125 -4.42 -5.91 -8.65
C LYS A 125 -3.24 -6.20 -7.72
N TYR A 126 -2.90 -5.23 -6.87
CA TYR A 126 -1.83 -5.31 -5.86
C TYR A 126 -2.42 -5.26 -4.45
N GLY A 127 -2.38 -6.39 -3.74
CA GLY A 127 -2.86 -6.52 -2.38
C GLY A 127 -1.77 -6.21 -1.34
N VAL A 128 -2.00 -5.20 -0.51
CA VAL A 128 -1.07 -4.70 0.50
C VAL A 128 -1.68 -4.82 1.89
N THR A 129 -1.03 -5.60 2.77
CA THR A 129 -1.40 -5.67 4.19
C THR A 129 -0.51 -4.72 4.98
N THR A 130 -1.12 -3.73 5.63
CA THR A 130 -0.45 -2.77 6.50
C THR A 130 -0.60 -3.24 7.95
N ILE A 131 0.51 -3.44 8.67
CA ILE A 131 0.48 -3.88 10.09
C ILE A 131 0.39 -2.71 11.08
N GLN A 132 0.51 -1.48 10.57
CA GLN A 132 0.43 -0.23 11.31
C GLN A 132 -0.10 0.85 10.38
N ASN A 133 -0.54 1.98 10.94
CA ASN A 133 -0.78 3.20 10.16
C ASN A 133 0.56 3.90 9.90
N GLY A 134 0.68 4.58 8.76
CA GLY A 134 1.86 5.37 8.40
C GLY A 134 2.24 5.22 6.94
N ASP A 135 3.51 5.45 6.64
CA ASP A 135 4.04 5.40 5.28
C ASP A 135 4.38 3.95 4.87
N HIS A 136 3.90 3.58 3.69
CA HIS A 136 4.06 2.28 3.06
C HIS A 136 4.52 2.43 1.62
N TYR A 137 5.07 1.34 1.07
CA TYR A 137 5.74 1.35 -0.22
C TYR A 137 5.29 0.15 -1.04
N LEU A 138 4.91 0.36 -2.30
CA LEU A 138 4.56 -0.68 -3.25
C LEU A 138 5.43 -0.51 -4.51
N LYS A 139 6.20 -1.52 -4.88
CA LYS A 139 6.97 -1.53 -6.15
C LYS A 139 6.42 -2.59 -7.09
N TYR A 140 6.15 -2.20 -8.34
CA TYR A 140 5.44 -3.05 -9.30
C TYR A 140 5.86 -2.77 -10.74
N ASN A 141 5.52 -3.69 -11.63
CA ASN A 141 5.62 -3.52 -13.07
C ASN A 141 4.22 -3.40 -13.65
N SER A 142 4.02 -2.43 -14.54
CA SER A 142 2.76 -2.23 -15.25
C SER A 142 3.02 -1.63 -16.64
N THR A 143 2.17 -1.97 -17.60
CA THR A 143 2.13 -1.30 -18.91
C THR A 143 1.32 -0.01 -18.88
N ALA A 144 0.48 0.19 -17.86
CA ALA A 144 -0.35 1.36 -17.65
C ALA A 144 -0.41 1.66 -16.12
N PRO A 145 0.62 2.33 -15.59
CA PRO A 145 0.92 2.38 -14.15
C PRO A 145 -0.02 3.21 -13.30
N THR A 146 -0.87 4.05 -13.89
CA THR A 146 -1.86 4.86 -13.16
C THR A 146 -2.76 3.97 -12.32
N ILE A 147 -2.92 4.27 -11.02
CA ILE A 147 -3.85 3.52 -10.17
C ILE A 147 -5.25 4.09 -10.34
N LYS A 148 -6.18 3.27 -10.80
CA LYS A 148 -7.58 3.64 -11.07
C LYS A 148 -8.48 3.40 -9.86
N PHE A 149 -8.16 2.39 -9.05
CA PHE A 149 -8.98 2.04 -7.90
C PHE A 149 -8.15 1.74 -6.66
N VAL A 150 -8.62 2.27 -5.53
CA VAL A 150 -8.14 1.96 -4.20
C VAL A 150 -9.32 1.42 -3.40
N GLN A 151 -9.16 0.24 -2.83
CA GLN A 151 -10.18 -0.38 -2.00
C GLN A 151 -9.55 -0.83 -0.69
N ARG A 152 -10.16 -0.44 0.44
CA ARG A 152 -9.84 -1.05 1.72
C ARG A 152 -10.48 -2.45 1.78
N GLU A 153 -9.69 -3.45 2.11
CA GLU A 153 -10.16 -4.82 2.28
C GLU A 153 -10.59 -5.04 3.75
N PRO A 154 -11.62 -5.88 4.00
CA PRO A 154 -12.13 -6.17 5.34
C PRO A 154 -11.12 -6.90 6.25
#